data_AF-A0A1I1BRE0-F1
#
_entry.id   AF-A0A1I1BRE0-F1
#
_cell.length_a   1.000
_cell.length_b   1.000
_cell.length_c   1.000
_cell.angle_alpha   90.00
_cell.angle_beta   90.00
_cell.angle_gamma   90.00
#
_symmetry.space_group_name_H-M   'P 1'
#
loop_
_entity.id
_entity.type
_entity.pdbx_description
1 polymer ?
#
loop_
_entity_poly.entity_id
_entity_poly.type
_entity_poly.pdbx_seq_one_letter_code
_entity_poly.pdbx_strand_id
1 'polypeptide(L)'
;MKNTLYRVCFFNNLPLNLIFNSTPETMIIQTATANFMIERCESRNGCITIRSNSQEELHRFFGSLEISESNDPFYPFAVLACKQEFANAMIIMVKEIDYSEFSEFSLQTA
;
A
#
# COMPACT_ATOMS: atom_id res chain seq x y z
N MET A 1 -5.08 -15.58 23.59
CA MET A 1 -4.80 -16.67 22.64
C MET A 1 -4.15 -16.06 21.41
N LYS A 2 -2.89 -16.41 21.17
CA LYS A 2 -2.06 -15.90 20.08
C LYS A 2 -2.48 -16.59 18.78
N ASN A 3 -2.92 -15.82 17.79
CA ASN A 3 -3.05 -16.29 16.40
C ASN A 3 -2.61 -15.16 15.47
N THR A 4 -1.31 -14.91 15.48
CA THR A 4 -0.66 -14.02 14.53
C THR A 4 -0.13 -14.88 13.40
N LEU A 5 -0.96 -15.14 12.40
CA LEU A 5 -0.58 -15.84 11.18
C LEU A 5 -0.51 -14.81 10.03
N TYR A 6 0.55 -14.00 10.01
CA TYR A 6 0.84 -13.17 8.84
C TYR A 6 1.58 -14.03 7.82
N ARG A 7 0.83 -14.60 6.88
CA ARG A 7 1.39 -15.24 5.69
C ARG A 7 1.09 -14.35 4.49
N VAL A 8 1.94 -13.36 4.27
CA VAL A 8 2.06 -12.71 2.96
C VAL A 8 3.42 -13.11 2.41
N CYS A 9 3.44 -14.25 1.72
CA CYS A 9 4.56 -14.61 0.84
C CYS A 9 4.19 -14.11 -0.56
N PHE A 10 5.03 -13.28 -1.17
CA PHE A 10 5.70 -13.50 -2.46
C PHE A 10 6.28 -12.16 -2.95
N PHE A 11 7.59 -11.96 -2.76
CA PHE A 11 8.59 -11.64 -3.79
C PHE A 11 9.95 -12.03 -3.19
N ASN A 12 10.85 -12.55 -4.04
CA ASN A 12 12.09 -13.24 -3.66
C ASN A 12 12.92 -12.53 -2.56
N ASN A 13 13.11 -13.22 -1.41
CA ASN A 13 14.24 -13.06 -0.47
C ASN A 13 14.62 -11.65 0.03
N LEU A 14 13.68 -10.70 0.15
CA LEU A 14 13.90 -9.45 0.90
C LEU A 14 12.97 -9.37 2.12
N PRO A 15 13.46 -8.96 3.31
CA PRO A 15 12.60 -8.70 4.45
C PRO A 15 11.76 -7.44 4.18
N LEU A 16 10.50 -7.64 3.80
CA LEU A 16 9.48 -6.59 3.52
C LEU A 16 9.13 -5.70 4.73
N ASN A 17 9.68 -5.97 5.92
CA ASN A 17 9.36 -5.24 7.15
C ASN A 17 9.86 -3.79 7.18
N LEU A 18 10.71 -3.36 6.23
CA LEU A 18 11.30 -2.02 6.19
C LEU A 18 10.63 -1.07 5.17
N ILE A 19 9.68 -1.56 4.37
CA ILE A 19 8.93 -0.74 3.37
C ILE A 19 7.58 -0.27 3.92
N PHE A 20 7.04 -0.98 4.91
CA PHE A 20 5.71 -0.72 5.45
C PHE A 20 5.80 -0.36 6.92
N ASN A 21 5.49 0.90 7.27
CA ASN A 21 5.14 1.22 8.64
C ASN A 21 3.79 0.58 8.96
N SER A 22 3.81 -0.62 9.54
CA SER A 22 2.59 -1.35 9.92
C SER A 22 2.25 -1.11 11.38
N THR A 23 1.26 -0.27 11.65
CA THR A 23 0.37 -0.50 12.79
C THR A 23 -0.55 -1.68 12.40
N PRO A 24 -1.12 -2.46 13.35
CA PRO A 24 -1.79 -3.73 13.02
C PRO A 24 -2.99 -3.64 12.05
N GLU A 25 -3.40 -2.43 11.64
CA GLU A 25 -4.59 -2.17 10.82
C GLU A 25 -4.34 -1.27 9.60
N THR A 26 -3.12 -0.71 9.44
CA THR A 26 -2.80 0.27 8.40
C THR A 26 -1.43 0.00 7.78
N MET A 27 -1.36 0.09 6.45
CA MET A 27 -0.14 -0.05 5.66
C MET A 27 0.07 1.23 4.85
N ILE A 28 1.30 1.73 4.75
CA ILE A 28 1.65 2.93 3.96
C ILE A 28 2.62 2.52 2.85
N ILE A 29 2.39 3.02 1.64
CA ILE A 29 3.27 2.84 0.48
C ILE A 29 3.63 4.21 -0.06
N GLN A 30 4.93 4.46 -0.20
CA GLN A 30 5.43 5.70 -0.76
C GLN A 30 6.09 5.38 -2.09
N THR A 31 5.66 6.10 -3.11
CA THR A 31 6.22 6.06 -4.46
C THR A 31 6.89 7.39 -4.74
N ALA A 32 7.68 7.47 -5.81
CA ALA A 32 8.30 8.73 -6.23
C ALA A 32 7.26 9.85 -6.54
N THR A 33 6.01 9.49 -6.82
CA THR A 33 4.96 10.38 -7.31
C THR A 33 3.85 10.64 -6.29
N ALA A 34 3.54 9.67 -5.43
CA ALA A 34 2.45 9.76 -4.46
C ALA A 34 2.64 8.87 -3.21
N ASN A 35 1.89 9.22 -2.16
CA ASN A 35 1.76 8.43 -0.94
C ASN A 35 0.40 7.72 -0.95
N PHE A 36 0.40 6.46 -0.52
CA PHE A 36 -0.80 5.63 -0.41
C PHE A 36 -0.94 5.10 1.00
N MET A 37 -2.14 5.24 1.56
CA MET A 37 -2.52 4.66 2.84
C MET A 37 -3.57 3.57 2.61
N ILE A 38 -3.26 2.36 3.03
CA ILE A 38 -4.06 1.17 2.84
C ILE A 38 -4.63 0.76 4.19
N GLU A 39 -5.94 0.78 4.28
CA GLU A 39 -6.69 0.48 5.49
C GLU A 39 -7.63 -0.70 5.25
N ARG A 40 -7.83 -1.50 6.29
CA ARG A 40 -8.87 -2.52 6.25
C ARG A 40 -10.24 -1.86 6.19
N CYS A 41 -11.09 -2.30 5.27
CA CYS A 41 -12.49 -1.90 5.26
C CYS A 41 -13.27 -2.74 6.28
N GLU A 42 -13.79 -2.11 7.33
CA GLU A 42 -14.64 -2.79 8.33
C GLU A 42 -16.05 -3.08 7.80
N SER A 43 -16.56 -2.22 6.90
CA SER A 43 -17.95 -2.29 6.42
C SER A 43 -18.17 -3.35 5.32
N ARG A 44 -17.11 -3.78 4.62
CA ARG A 44 -17.20 -4.80 3.56
C ARG A 44 -16.06 -5.80 3.65
N ASN A 45 -16.40 -7.03 4.03
CA ASN A 45 -15.46 -8.15 3.99
C ASN A 45 -14.96 -8.39 2.56
N GLY A 46 -13.64 -8.36 2.37
CA GLY A 46 -13.00 -8.60 1.06
C GLY A 46 -12.60 -7.32 0.32
N CYS A 47 -12.99 -6.16 0.81
CA CYS A 47 -12.55 -4.86 0.30
C CYS A 47 -11.48 -4.24 1.21
N ILE A 48 -10.74 -3.31 0.65
CA ILE A 48 -9.78 -2.46 1.34
C ILE A 48 -10.01 -1.02 0.92
N THR A 49 -9.75 -0.09 1.85
CA THR A 49 -9.80 1.34 1.57
C THR A 49 -8.39 1.78 1.25
N ILE A 50 -8.21 2.45 0.12
CA ILE A 50 -6.92 2.96 -0.33
C ILE A 50 -7.07 4.46 -0.46
N ARG A 51 -6.24 5.22 0.25
CA ARG A 51 -6.22 6.67 0.20
C ARG A 51 -4.93 7.17 -0.39
N SER A 52 -4.96 8.35 -1.00
CA SER A 52 -3.78 8.98 -1.56
C SER A 52 -3.84 10.51 -1.48
N ASN A 53 -2.66 11.11 -1.59
CA ASN A 53 -2.48 12.54 -1.80
C ASN A 53 -2.60 12.97 -3.27
N SER A 54 -2.66 12.04 -4.22
CA SER A 54 -2.87 12.33 -5.66
C SER A 54 -4.08 11.57 -6.20
N GLN A 55 -5.02 12.31 -6.77
CA GLN A 55 -6.18 11.76 -7.46
C GLN A 55 -5.77 11.11 -8.78
N GLU A 56 -4.79 11.70 -9.48
CA GLU A 56 -4.30 11.21 -10.77
C GLU A 56 -3.72 9.80 -10.63
N GLU A 57 -2.93 9.56 -9.59
CA GLU A 57 -2.32 8.27 -9.34
C GLU A 57 -3.36 7.21 -8.93
N LEU A 58 -4.36 7.60 -8.13
CA LEU A 58 -5.50 6.71 -7.86
C LEU A 58 -6.26 6.36 -9.15
N HIS A 59 -6.48 7.33 -10.06
CA HIS A 59 -7.09 7.04 -11.36
C HIS A 59 -6.21 6.15 -12.24
N ARG A 60 -4.88 6.26 -12.14
CA ARG A 60 -3.96 5.43 -12.91
C ARG A 60 -4.01 3.96 -12.47
N PHE A 61 -4.06 3.70 -11.16
CA PHE A 61 -4.10 2.36 -10.61
C PHE A 61 -5.51 1.76 -10.56
N PHE A 62 -6.51 2.59 -10.31
CA PHE A 62 -7.89 2.19 -10.00
C PHE A 62 -8.91 2.93 -10.87
N GLY A 63 -8.57 3.32 -12.10
CA GLY A 63 -9.41 4.16 -12.95
C GLY A 63 -10.80 3.62 -13.30
N SER A 64 -11.06 2.34 -13.02
CA SER A 64 -12.38 1.72 -13.12
C SER A 64 -13.25 1.92 -11.87
N LEU A 65 -12.68 2.43 -10.77
CA LEU A 65 -13.34 2.60 -9.48
C LEU A 65 -13.66 4.06 -9.20
N GLU A 66 -14.72 4.27 -8.42
CA GLU A 66 -15.15 5.60 -8.00
C GLU A 66 -14.21 6.16 -6.93
N ILE A 67 -13.67 7.35 -7.19
CA ILE A 67 -12.84 8.07 -6.23
C ILE A 67 -13.75 8.97 -5.38
N SER A 68 -13.69 8.78 -4.08
CA SER A 68 -14.32 9.63 -3.07
C SER A 68 -13.32 10.60 -2.47
N GLU A 69 -13.77 11.80 -2.14
CA GLU A 69 -12.99 12.73 -1.32
C GLU A 69 -13.08 12.35 0.16
N SER A 70 -12.00 12.63 0.88
CA SER A 70 -11.79 12.31 2.28
C SER A 70 -11.48 13.61 3.03
N ASN A 71 -11.94 13.73 4.28
CA ASN A 71 -11.68 14.91 5.12
C ASN A 71 -10.23 14.95 5.67
N ASP A 72 -9.38 14.00 5.30
CA ASP A 72 -7.98 13.95 5.71
C ASP A 72 -7.13 14.86 4.81
N PRO A 73 -6.46 15.89 5.36
CA PRO A 73 -5.64 16.80 4.56
C PRO A 73 -4.38 16.14 3.97
N PHE A 74 -3.91 15.02 4.54
CA PHE A 74 -2.75 14.27 4.01
C PHE A 74 -3.16 13.23 2.97
N TYR A 75 -4.39 12.73 3.07
CA TYR A 75 -4.96 11.74 2.15
C TYR A 75 -6.37 12.14 1.70
N PRO A 76 -6.51 13.23 0.92
CA PRO A 76 -7.79 13.80 0.51
C PRO A 76 -8.57 12.92 -0.46
N PHE A 77 -7.95 11.93 -1.10
CA PHE A 77 -8.63 11.07 -2.07
C PHE A 77 -8.64 9.64 -1.58
N ALA A 78 -9.75 8.93 -1.80
CA ALA A 78 -9.93 7.54 -1.38
C ALA A 78 -10.69 6.72 -2.42
N VAL A 79 -10.34 5.44 -2.52
CA VAL A 79 -11.03 4.45 -3.34
C VAL A 79 -11.28 3.19 -2.52
N LEU A 80 -12.40 2.53 -2.78
CA LEU A 80 -12.72 1.24 -2.20
C LEU A 80 -12.46 0.16 -3.25
N ALA A 81 -11.43 -0.67 -3.02
CA ALA A 81 -11.02 -1.70 -3.95
C ALA A 81 -11.18 -3.10 -3.36
N CYS A 82 -11.46 -4.09 -4.20
CA CYS A 82 -11.35 -5.48 -3.82
C CYS A 82 -9.87 -5.89 -3.69
N LYS A 83 -9.58 -6.94 -2.90
CA LYS A 83 -8.21 -7.47 -2.74
C LYS A 83 -7.51 -7.82 -4.05
N GLN A 84 -8.26 -8.25 -5.07
CA GLN A 84 -7.71 -8.57 -6.40
C GLN A 84 -7.25 -7.33 -7.15
N GLU A 85 -8.06 -6.27 -7.15
CA GLU A 85 -7.74 -4.98 -7.79
C GLU A 85 -6.51 -4.35 -7.12
N PHE A 86 -6.47 -4.43 -5.79
CA PHE A 86 -5.30 -4.00 -5.05
C PHE A 86 -4.05 -4.82 -5.38
N ALA A 87 -4.15 -6.16 -5.44
CA ALA A 87 -3.00 -6.98 -5.80
C ALA A 87 -2.45 -6.63 -7.19
N ASN A 88 -3.33 -6.31 -8.15
CA ASN A 88 -2.94 -5.86 -9.47
C ASN A 88 -2.19 -4.51 -9.41
N ALA A 89 -2.74 -3.52 -8.69
CA ALA A 89 -2.13 -2.22 -8.50
C ALA A 89 -0.77 -2.33 -7.77
N MET A 90 -0.69 -3.17 -6.74
CA MET A 90 0.52 -3.44 -5.95
C MET A 90 1.70 -3.89 -6.79
N ILE A 91 1.48 -4.74 -7.81
CA ILE A 91 2.54 -5.21 -8.70
C ILE A 91 3.21 -4.03 -9.43
N ILE A 92 2.43 -3.00 -9.76
CA ILE A 92 2.92 -1.81 -10.44
C ILE A 92 3.56 -0.86 -9.41
N MET A 93 2.87 -0.60 -8.30
CA MET A 93 3.38 0.26 -7.21
C MET A 93 4.77 -0.19 -6.73
N VAL A 94 5.00 -1.49 -6.56
CA VAL A 94 6.31 -2.05 -6.12
C VAL A 94 7.47 -1.66 -7.04
N LYS A 95 7.21 -1.47 -8.33
CA LYS A 95 8.23 -1.05 -9.30
C LYS A 95 8.59 0.43 -9.19
N GLU A 96 7.72 1.21 -8.58
CA GLU A 96 7.81 2.67 -8.49
C GLU A 96 8.02 3.16 -7.05
N ILE A 97 8.21 2.22 -6.12
CA ILE A 97 8.61 2.52 -4.75
C ILE A 97 9.91 3.31 -4.81
N ASP A 98 9.93 4.42 -4.08
CA ASP A 98 11.13 5.21 -3.91
C ASP A 98 12.05 4.53 -2.89
N TYR A 99 13.11 3.89 -3.41
CA TYR A 99 14.12 3.24 -2.58
C TYR A 99 15.25 4.20 -2.16
N SER A 100 15.14 5.51 -2.44
CA SER A 100 16.22 6.47 -2.16
C SER A 100 16.59 6.53 -0.68
N GLU A 101 15.63 6.28 0.21
CA GLU A 101 15.85 6.20 1.67
C GLU A 101 16.39 4.84 2.14
N PHE A 102 16.50 3.84 1.27
CA PHE A 102 16.98 2.48 1.58
C PHE A 102 18.49 2.32 1.47
N SER A 103 19.24 3.43 1.54
CA SER A 103 20.71 3.43 1.44
C SER A 103 21.44 2.60 2.51
N GLU A 104 20.74 2.12 3.55
CA GLU A 104 21.32 1.31 4.63
C GLU A 104 21.31 -0.22 4.38
N PHE A 105 20.74 -0.72 3.29
CA PHE A 105 20.88 -2.13 2.92
C PHE A 105 22.23 -2.41 2.24
N SER A 106 23.31 -2.16 2.98
CA SER A 106 24.58 -2.82 2.69
C SER A 106 24.37 -4.32 2.93
N LEU A 107 24.31 -5.09 1.84
CA LEU A 107 24.50 -6.53 1.88
C LEU A 107 25.85 -6.78 2.55
N GLN A 108 25.85 -7.01 3.87
CA GLN A 108 26.99 -7.60 4.55
C GLN A 108 27.10 -9.03 4.03
N THR A 109 27.81 -9.19 2.92
CA THR A 109 28.35 -10.48 2.51
C THR A 109 29.34 -10.91 3.58
N ALA A 110 28.89 -11.80 4.46
CA ALA A 110 29.76 -12.56 5.35
C ALA A 110 30.56 -13.61 4.55
#